data_AF-A0A0G4NAP8-F1
#
_entry.id   AF-A0A0G4NAP8-F1
#
_cell.length_a   1.000
_cell.length_b   1.000
_cell.length_c   1.000
_cell.angle_alpha   90.00
_cell.angle_beta   90.00
_cell.angle_gamma   90.00
#
_symmetry.space_group_name_H-M   'P 1'
#
loop_
_entity.id
_entity.type
_entity.pdbx_description
1 polymer ?
#
loop_
_entity_poly.entity_id
_entity_poly.type
_entity_poly.pdbx_seq_one_letter_code
_entity_poly.pdbx_strand_id
1 'polypeptide(L)'
;MAIDPPHQPPPPPRPLDPYAFTFESIPDRRSVSNNSHLEPDSDPGYDDEGSESITDSIANFPQRFGRTYHAYQAGSYVFPNDDVECERLELQGLVMTELFGGKWFLAPFPPERPPTRILDVGTGTGIWALEMGDRFPEARVYGIDLSPIQPTAVPSNVHFFVQDASERWDWREPLDFVFVRGGIGSFANFKEEIVRQAFDNLEPGGWFETQDFNCDSQSDDGTLLPDSALQRWFDDMNAASEMIQRPLSQAHLAKNWLAEVGFVDIHEKCYKIPLNGWAKDPRYKALGKLWEQNWMSGLSGWSMSLFTQVLGRTPEEVEVSLVDVRKDFCNPYIHAYQRVYVVYGRKPFPHEVAGYTGDHEMTC
;
A
#
# COMPACT_ATOMS: atom_id res chain seq x y z
N MET A 1 -12.70 -46.29 33.95
CA MET A 1 -12.63 -46.10 32.49
C MET A 1 -13.98 -45.60 32.04
N ALA A 2 -14.07 -44.31 31.70
CA ALA A 2 -15.17 -43.76 30.91
C ALA A 2 -14.59 -43.42 29.54
N ILE A 3 -15.37 -43.62 28.47
CA ILE A 3 -14.93 -43.44 27.09
C ILE A 3 -15.66 -42.20 26.57
N ASP A 4 -14.91 -41.19 26.12
CA ASP A 4 -15.49 -40.00 25.51
C ASP A 4 -16.13 -40.34 24.15
N PRO A 5 -17.25 -39.68 23.79
CA PRO A 5 -17.90 -39.88 22.50
C PRO A 5 -17.05 -39.29 21.35
N PRO A 6 -17.17 -39.84 20.13
CA PRO A 6 -16.35 -39.40 19.00
C PRO A 6 -16.69 -37.99 18.55
N HIS A 7 -15.66 -37.19 18.27
CA HIS A 7 -15.79 -35.88 17.64
C HIS A 7 -16.53 -35.99 16.30
N GLN A 8 -17.60 -35.19 16.13
CA GLN A 8 -18.20 -34.96 14.82
C GLN A 8 -17.28 -34.07 13.97
N PRO A 9 -17.12 -34.33 12.66
CA PRO A 9 -16.43 -33.41 11.77
C PRO A 9 -17.22 -32.09 11.65
N PRO A 10 -16.54 -30.96 11.37
CA PRO A 10 -17.20 -29.68 11.19
C PRO A 10 -18.18 -29.73 9.99
N PRO A 11 -19.29 -28.98 10.03
CA PRO A 11 -20.21 -28.91 8.91
C PRO A 11 -19.52 -28.31 7.67
N PRO A 12 -19.92 -28.72 6.45
CA PRO A 12 -19.36 -28.14 5.23
C PRO A 12 -19.61 -26.63 5.16
N PRO A 13 -18.71 -25.86 4.51
CA PRO A 13 -18.88 -24.43 4.36
C PRO A 13 -20.23 -24.12 3.70
N ARG A 14 -20.99 -23.23 4.32
CA ARG A 14 -22.29 -22.79 3.81
C ARG A 14 -22.05 -21.95 2.54
N PRO A 15 -22.80 -22.15 1.44
CA PRO A 15 -22.62 -21.34 0.24
C PRO A 15 -22.79 -19.85 0.56
N LEU A 16 -21.81 -19.03 0.16
CA LEU A 16 -21.82 -17.58 0.31
C LEU A 16 -22.57 -16.93 -0.85
N ASP A 17 -23.91 -16.99 -0.82
CA ASP A 17 -24.80 -15.95 -1.39
C ASP A 17 -26.26 -16.19 -0.93
N PRO A 18 -27.13 -15.17 -0.78
CA PRO A 18 -27.41 -14.16 -1.81
C PRO A 18 -27.45 -12.71 -1.29
N TYR A 19 -26.32 -12.02 -1.36
CA TYR A 19 -26.27 -10.55 -1.49
C TYR A 19 -25.94 -10.20 -2.94
N ALA A 20 -26.92 -10.41 -3.82
CA ALA A 20 -26.85 -9.89 -5.18
C ALA A 20 -26.82 -8.35 -5.13
N PHE A 21 -25.62 -7.77 -5.23
CA PHE A 21 -25.43 -6.33 -5.35
C PHE A 21 -25.87 -5.86 -6.74
N THR A 22 -27.17 -5.58 -6.88
CA THR A 22 -27.72 -4.90 -8.05
C THR A 22 -27.59 -3.39 -7.88
N PHE A 23 -26.54 -2.80 -8.44
CA PHE A 23 -26.66 -1.45 -8.98
C PHE A 23 -27.06 -1.58 -10.45
N GLU A 24 -28.27 -1.13 -10.78
CA GLU A 24 -28.71 -0.99 -12.16
C GLU A 24 -27.89 0.12 -12.83
N SER A 25 -26.83 -0.26 -13.55
CA SER A 25 -26.27 0.58 -14.60
C SER A 25 -27.27 0.69 -15.76
N ILE A 26 -27.20 1.78 -16.55
CA ILE A 26 -27.93 2.08 -17.83
C ILE A 26 -29.24 2.89 -17.56
N PRO A 27 -29.52 4.02 -18.30
CA PRO A 27 -29.32 4.13 -19.75
C PRO A 27 -28.60 5.37 -20.35
N ASP A 28 -27.70 5.02 -21.27
CA ASP A 28 -27.64 5.42 -22.69
C ASP A 28 -27.63 6.91 -23.13
N ARG A 29 -26.82 7.15 -24.17
CA ARG A 29 -26.60 8.42 -24.84
C ARG A 29 -27.87 8.93 -25.53
N ARG A 30 -28.32 10.15 -25.19
CA ARG A 30 -28.69 11.24 -26.15
C ARG A 30 -29.30 12.47 -25.46
N SER A 31 -29.02 13.64 -26.05
CA SER A 31 -29.66 14.96 -25.78
C SER A 31 -29.19 15.66 -24.47
N VAL A 32 -28.99 16.99 -24.38
CA VAL A 32 -29.21 18.14 -25.30
C VAL A 32 -28.00 19.11 -25.22
N SER A 33 -27.82 19.95 -26.25
CA SER A 33 -26.74 20.94 -26.43
C SER A 33 -27.05 22.38 -25.93
N ASN A 34 -26.06 23.27 -26.08
CA ASN A 34 -26.10 24.77 -26.01
C ASN A 34 -26.06 25.36 -24.59
N ASN A 35 -25.40 26.49 -24.27
CA ASN A 35 -24.55 27.46 -24.99
C ASN A 35 -23.82 28.35 -23.93
N SER A 36 -22.72 29.09 -24.17
CA SER A 36 -21.66 29.06 -25.19
C SER A 36 -20.61 30.18 -24.95
N HIS A 37 -19.34 29.84 -24.71
CA HIS A 37 -18.17 30.71 -24.96
C HIS A 37 -16.91 29.83 -25.04
N LEU A 38 -16.05 30.05 -26.03
CA LEU A 38 -14.80 29.31 -26.22
C LEU A 38 -13.71 30.31 -26.60
N GLU A 39 -12.60 30.31 -25.88
CA GLU A 39 -11.36 30.99 -26.26
C GLU A 39 -10.34 29.92 -26.70
N PRO A 40 -9.44 30.23 -27.65
CA PRO A 40 -8.47 29.26 -28.13
C PRO A 40 -7.37 29.00 -27.11
N ASP A 41 -7.06 27.72 -26.89
CA ASP A 41 -5.89 27.30 -26.12
C ASP A 41 -4.60 27.76 -26.82
N SER A 42 -3.60 28.12 -26.01
CA SER A 42 -2.28 28.57 -26.48
C SER A 42 -1.26 27.44 -26.55
N ASP A 43 -1.57 26.24 -26.01
CA ASP A 43 -0.71 25.06 -26.12
C ASP A 43 -1.54 23.76 -26.31
N PRO A 44 -1.87 23.38 -27.56
CA PRO A 44 -2.69 22.19 -27.87
C PRO A 44 -1.88 20.87 -27.75
N GLY A 45 -1.00 20.78 -26.75
CA GLY A 45 0.07 19.80 -26.64
C GLY A 45 -0.26 18.55 -25.82
N TYR A 46 -1.50 18.36 -25.32
CA TYR A 46 -1.88 17.15 -24.58
C TYR A 46 -3.39 16.86 -24.53
N ASP A 47 -3.92 16.21 -25.58
CA ASP A 47 -5.30 15.68 -25.56
C ASP A 47 -5.39 14.38 -24.72
N ASP A 48 -5.78 14.55 -23.46
CA ASP A 48 -6.15 13.45 -22.56
C ASP A 48 -7.58 12.93 -22.87
N GLU A 49 -7.73 12.26 -24.00
CA GLU A 49 -8.99 11.57 -24.39
C GLU A 49 -9.32 10.34 -23.50
N GLY A 50 -8.80 10.24 -22.27
CA GLY A 50 -8.99 9.10 -21.37
C GLY A 50 -9.55 9.43 -19.98
N SER A 51 -9.35 10.64 -19.47
CA SER A 51 -9.78 11.01 -18.11
C SER A 51 -11.21 11.57 -18.06
N GLU A 52 -12.14 10.82 -17.46
CA GLU A 52 -13.49 11.31 -17.14
C GLU A 52 -13.52 12.01 -15.77
N SER A 53 -14.38 13.02 -15.62
CA SER A 53 -14.57 13.71 -14.33
C SER A 53 -15.20 12.78 -13.28
N ILE A 54 -14.68 12.81 -12.05
CA ILE A 54 -15.21 12.02 -10.92
C ILE A 54 -16.72 12.20 -10.78
N THR A 55 -17.46 11.09 -10.76
CA THR A 55 -18.91 11.08 -10.55
C THR A 55 -19.26 11.13 -9.07
N ASP A 56 -20.37 11.78 -8.70
CA ASP A 56 -20.86 11.89 -7.31
C ASP A 56 -20.95 10.53 -6.59
N SER A 57 -21.19 9.43 -7.33
CA SER A 57 -21.23 8.06 -6.80
C SER A 57 -19.89 7.58 -6.20
N ILE A 58 -18.75 8.03 -6.74
CA ILE A 58 -17.41 7.65 -6.27
C ILE A 58 -17.07 8.36 -4.95
N ALA A 59 -17.57 9.58 -4.76
CA ALA A 59 -17.40 10.36 -3.52
C ALA A 59 -18.32 9.92 -2.36
N ASN A 60 -19.33 9.07 -2.61
CA ASN A 60 -20.28 8.62 -1.59
C ASN A 60 -19.73 7.43 -0.78
N PHE A 61 -18.76 7.69 0.09
CA PHE A 61 -18.10 6.66 0.91
C PHE A 61 -19.07 5.94 1.88
N PRO A 62 -19.20 4.60 1.82
CA PRO A 62 -19.99 3.85 2.79
C PRO A 62 -19.45 3.98 4.23
N GLN A 63 -20.32 4.33 5.17
CA GLN A 63 -20.01 4.34 6.61
C GLN A 63 -20.24 2.97 7.26
N ARG A 64 -19.26 2.48 8.02
CA ARG A 64 -19.35 1.28 8.88
C ARG A 64 -18.57 1.52 10.16
N PHE A 65 -19.06 1.06 11.31
CA PHE A 65 -18.36 1.20 12.60
C PHE A 65 -17.94 2.64 12.99
N GLY A 66 -18.64 3.66 12.45
CA GLY A 66 -18.27 5.07 12.66
C GLY A 66 -17.10 5.58 11.82
N ARG A 67 -16.60 4.79 10.86
CA ARG A 67 -15.54 5.12 9.90
C ARG A 67 -16.08 5.09 8.46
N THR A 68 -15.45 5.78 7.51
CA THR A 68 -15.76 5.65 6.08
C THR A 68 -14.83 4.64 5.39
N TYR A 69 -15.32 4.01 4.31
CA TYR A 69 -14.60 3.04 3.50
C TYR A 69 -14.80 3.33 2.00
N HIS A 70 -14.09 2.60 1.14
CA HIS A 70 -14.07 2.81 -0.30
C HIS A 70 -15.43 2.49 -0.96
N ALA A 71 -15.89 3.38 -1.85
CA ALA A 71 -17.13 3.22 -2.62
C ALA A 71 -16.89 2.56 -3.99
N TYR A 72 -15.83 2.99 -4.69
CA TYR A 72 -15.37 2.36 -5.92
C TYR A 72 -14.77 0.97 -5.60
N GLN A 73 -15.13 -0.05 -6.40
CA GLN A 73 -14.85 -1.46 -6.13
C GLN A 73 -15.13 -1.92 -4.67
N ALA A 74 -16.23 -1.44 -4.05
CA ALA A 74 -16.53 -1.67 -2.64
C ALA A 74 -16.29 -3.11 -2.16
N GLY A 75 -15.33 -3.28 -1.23
CA GLY A 75 -14.90 -4.57 -0.67
C GLY A 75 -13.54 -5.07 -1.16
N SER A 76 -12.92 -4.45 -2.18
CA SER A 76 -11.57 -4.79 -2.62
C SER A 76 -10.50 -4.43 -1.57
N TYR A 77 -10.69 -3.33 -0.84
CA TYR A 77 -9.84 -2.86 0.25
C TYR A 77 -10.66 -2.70 1.55
N VAL A 78 -10.09 -3.13 2.67
CA VAL A 78 -10.83 -3.34 3.93
C VAL A 78 -10.54 -2.32 5.03
N PHE A 79 -9.69 -1.34 4.79
CA PHE A 79 -9.32 -0.30 5.76
C PHE A 79 -10.07 1.02 5.53
N PRO A 80 -10.15 1.90 6.55
CA PRO A 80 -10.85 3.18 6.43
C PRO A 80 -10.22 4.16 5.43
N ASN A 81 -10.95 5.22 5.10
CA ASN A 81 -10.49 6.33 4.25
C ASN A 81 -10.95 7.73 4.72
N ASP A 82 -11.33 7.86 6.00
CA ASP A 82 -11.72 9.15 6.61
C ASP A 82 -10.52 10.00 7.06
N ASP A 83 -10.79 11.26 7.41
CA ASP A 83 -9.82 12.24 7.91
C ASP A 83 -8.86 11.67 8.98
N VAL A 84 -9.36 10.80 9.88
CA VAL A 84 -8.57 10.15 10.94
C VAL A 84 -7.54 9.18 10.35
N GLU A 85 -7.87 8.49 9.25
CA GLU A 85 -6.92 7.67 8.51
C GLU A 85 -5.97 8.53 7.67
N CYS A 86 -6.43 9.64 7.10
CA CYS A 86 -5.59 10.59 6.36
C CYS A 86 -4.49 11.20 7.25
N GLU A 87 -4.84 11.73 8.43
CA GLU A 87 -3.87 12.23 9.41
C GLU A 87 -2.86 11.14 9.84
N ARG A 88 -3.34 9.89 9.96
CA ARG A 88 -2.49 8.74 10.30
C ARG A 88 -1.55 8.35 9.15
N LEU A 89 -2.01 8.40 7.89
CA LEU A 89 -1.19 8.15 6.70
C LEU A 89 -0.10 9.21 6.53
N GLU A 90 -0.39 10.48 6.80
CA GLU A 90 0.61 11.55 6.82
C GLU A 90 1.68 11.31 7.90
N LEU A 91 1.27 10.92 9.12
CA LEU A 91 2.18 10.53 10.19
C LEU A 91 3.05 9.32 9.80
N GLN A 92 2.48 8.30 9.16
CA GLN A 92 3.22 7.16 8.62
C GLN A 92 4.26 7.63 7.57
N GLY A 93 3.86 8.51 6.65
CA GLY A 93 4.73 9.09 5.64
C GLY A 93 5.93 9.81 6.23
N LEU A 94 5.69 10.67 7.23
CA LEU A 94 6.74 11.37 7.99
C LEU A 94 7.68 10.40 8.69
N VAL A 95 7.15 9.41 9.42
CA VAL A 95 7.95 8.45 10.20
C VAL A 95 8.83 7.59 9.31
N MET A 96 8.33 7.14 8.16
CA MET A 96 9.13 6.39 7.19
C MET A 96 10.24 7.26 6.58
N THR A 97 9.93 8.49 6.17
CA THR A 97 10.93 9.42 5.61
C THR A 97 12.02 9.78 6.63
N GLU A 98 11.67 9.97 7.91
CA GLU A 98 12.64 10.18 9.01
C GLU A 98 13.47 8.92 9.33
N LEU A 99 12.87 7.73 9.27
CA LEU A 99 13.59 6.46 9.41
C LEU A 99 14.72 6.34 8.37
N PHE A 100 14.43 6.74 7.12
CA PHE A 100 15.36 6.75 5.99
C PHE A 100 16.31 7.96 5.95
N GLY A 101 16.20 8.88 6.90
CA GLY A 101 17.08 10.05 7.05
C GLY A 101 16.73 11.19 6.10
N GLY A 102 15.44 11.55 6.03
CA GLY A 102 14.93 12.66 5.19
C GLY A 102 14.81 12.28 3.71
N LYS A 103 14.64 10.99 3.40
CA LYS A 103 14.59 10.48 2.02
C LYS A 103 13.23 9.88 1.69
N TRP A 104 12.53 10.49 0.75
CA TRP A 104 11.26 10.00 0.20
C TRP A 104 11.45 8.76 -0.70
N PHE A 105 12.58 8.65 -1.40
CA PHE A 105 12.98 7.52 -2.24
C PHE A 105 14.47 7.22 -2.10
N LEU A 106 14.88 6.01 -2.48
CA LEU A 106 16.25 5.49 -2.41
C LEU A 106 16.82 5.09 -3.78
N ALA A 107 16.00 4.94 -4.82
CA ALA A 107 16.40 4.70 -6.19
C ALA A 107 17.41 5.77 -6.69
N PRO A 108 18.52 5.36 -7.33
CA PRO A 108 19.61 6.27 -7.65
C PRO A 108 19.36 7.01 -8.98
N PHE A 109 18.65 8.13 -8.92
CA PHE A 109 18.60 9.08 -10.02
C PHE A 109 19.81 10.02 -9.99
N PRO A 110 20.69 10.01 -11.02
CA PRO A 110 21.80 10.95 -11.10
C PRO A 110 21.29 12.36 -11.44
N PRO A 111 21.93 13.44 -10.96
CA PRO A 111 21.50 14.82 -11.27
C PRO A 111 21.40 15.14 -12.76
N GLU A 112 22.16 14.44 -13.60
CA GLU A 112 22.20 14.60 -15.06
C GLU A 112 21.08 13.86 -15.80
N ARG A 113 20.37 12.94 -15.12
CA ARG A 113 19.18 12.23 -15.63
C ARG A 113 18.16 12.05 -14.48
N PRO A 114 17.48 13.13 -14.06
CA PRO A 114 16.32 13.02 -13.18
C PRO A 114 15.19 12.25 -13.88
N PRO A 115 14.23 11.67 -13.13
CA PRO A 115 13.01 11.14 -13.72
C PRO A 115 12.16 12.27 -14.30
N THR A 116 11.43 12.03 -15.39
CA THR A 116 10.49 12.98 -16.00
C THR A 116 9.04 12.49 -16.02
N ARG A 117 8.80 11.18 -15.88
CA ARG A 117 7.48 10.57 -15.66
C ARG A 117 7.52 9.64 -14.46
N ILE A 118 6.79 10.00 -13.41
CA ILE A 118 6.76 9.30 -12.11
C ILE A 118 5.34 8.81 -11.85
N LEU A 119 5.19 7.57 -11.38
CA LEU A 119 3.93 7.01 -10.90
C LEU A 119 4.03 6.65 -9.41
N ASP A 120 3.14 7.22 -8.59
CA ASP A 120 2.90 6.89 -7.18
C ASP A 120 1.65 6.00 -7.07
N VAL A 121 1.85 4.74 -6.72
CA VAL A 121 0.82 3.69 -6.74
C VAL A 121 0.25 3.47 -5.34
N GLY A 122 -1.06 3.70 -5.19
CA GLY A 122 -1.69 3.76 -3.86
C GLY A 122 -1.28 5.04 -3.14
N THR A 123 -1.42 6.18 -3.82
CA THR A 123 -0.88 7.47 -3.38
C THR A 123 -1.50 7.99 -2.08
N GLY A 124 -2.64 7.44 -1.64
CA GLY A 124 -3.29 7.81 -0.38
C GLY A 124 -3.67 9.29 -0.37
N THR A 125 -3.17 10.05 0.61
CA THR A 125 -3.38 11.51 0.68
C THR A 125 -2.66 12.30 -0.41
N GLY A 126 -1.80 11.67 -1.21
CA GLY A 126 -1.02 12.33 -2.26
C GLY A 126 0.30 12.95 -1.77
N ILE A 127 0.60 12.88 -0.47
CA ILE A 127 1.74 13.60 0.13
C ILE A 127 3.11 13.22 -0.48
N TRP A 128 3.31 11.97 -0.89
CA TRP A 128 4.55 11.54 -1.55
C TRP A 128 4.64 12.12 -2.97
N ALA A 129 3.57 12.05 -3.76
CA ALA A 129 3.50 12.65 -5.08
C ALA A 129 3.73 14.16 -5.07
N LEU A 130 3.20 14.88 -4.07
CA LEU A 130 3.41 16.32 -3.89
C LEU A 130 4.90 16.66 -3.63
N GLU A 131 5.54 15.98 -2.68
CA GLU A 131 6.97 16.14 -2.36
C GLU A 131 7.87 15.81 -3.57
N MET A 132 7.44 14.89 -4.43
CA MET A 132 8.15 14.56 -5.67
C MET A 132 7.91 15.58 -6.77
N GLY A 133 6.71 16.18 -6.85
CA GLY A 133 6.40 17.29 -7.75
C GLY A 133 7.22 18.54 -7.46
N ASP A 134 7.34 18.91 -6.18
CA ASP A 134 8.19 20.03 -5.72
C ASP A 134 9.69 19.76 -5.95
N ARG A 135 10.12 18.50 -5.79
CA ARG A 135 11.52 18.09 -5.96
C ARG A 135 11.95 17.96 -7.42
N PHE A 136 11.03 17.60 -8.30
CA PHE A 136 11.26 17.44 -9.73
C PHE A 136 10.22 18.26 -10.51
N PRO A 137 10.34 19.60 -10.54
CA PRO A 137 9.34 20.50 -11.14
C PRO A 137 9.15 20.29 -12.66
N GLU A 138 10.16 19.73 -13.33
CA GLU A 138 10.10 19.37 -14.76
C GLU A 138 9.53 17.96 -15.01
N ALA A 139 9.27 17.18 -13.96
CA ALA A 139 8.70 15.85 -14.05
C ALA A 139 7.18 15.87 -13.90
N ARG A 140 6.47 15.09 -14.70
CA ARG A 140 5.06 14.78 -14.50
C ARG A 140 4.94 13.67 -13.47
N VAL A 141 4.21 13.95 -12.40
CA VAL A 141 3.96 13.02 -11.30
C VAL A 141 2.49 12.62 -11.32
N TYR A 142 2.25 11.33 -11.50
CA TYR A 142 0.93 10.72 -11.52
C TYR A 142 0.72 9.98 -10.19
N GLY A 143 -0.36 10.23 -9.48
CA GLY A 143 -0.76 9.46 -8.31
C GLY A 143 -2.08 8.73 -8.58
N ILE A 144 -2.12 7.42 -8.32
CA ILE A 144 -3.32 6.59 -8.47
C ILE A 144 -3.78 6.02 -7.13
N ASP A 145 -5.09 6.08 -6.86
CA ASP A 145 -5.70 5.50 -5.66
C ASP A 145 -7.17 5.07 -5.93
N LEU A 146 -7.71 4.20 -5.08
CA LEU A 146 -9.12 3.82 -5.09
C LEU A 146 -10.04 4.92 -4.52
N SER A 147 -9.51 5.86 -3.73
CA SER A 147 -10.28 6.95 -3.11
C SER A 147 -9.78 8.33 -3.53
N PRO A 148 -10.67 9.26 -3.94
CA PRO A 148 -10.34 10.66 -4.17
C PRO A 148 -10.23 11.45 -2.85
N ILE A 149 -9.16 11.18 -2.08
CA ILE A 149 -8.86 11.84 -0.79
C ILE A 149 -7.67 12.82 -0.87
N GLN A 150 -7.21 13.12 -2.09
CA GLN A 150 -6.07 14.00 -2.36
C GLN A 150 -6.51 15.48 -2.36
N PRO A 151 -5.61 16.44 -2.05
CA PRO A 151 -5.95 17.86 -2.07
C PRO A 151 -6.28 18.35 -3.49
N THR A 152 -7.19 19.32 -3.58
CA THR A 152 -7.62 19.92 -4.85
C THR A 152 -6.69 21.01 -5.38
N ALA A 153 -5.82 21.56 -4.53
CA ALA A 153 -4.80 22.53 -4.89
C ALA A 153 -3.43 21.84 -4.89
N VAL A 154 -2.91 21.57 -6.09
CA VAL A 154 -1.68 20.80 -6.31
C VAL A 154 -0.74 21.57 -7.25
N PRO A 155 0.58 21.27 -7.26
CA PRO A 155 1.49 21.76 -8.29
C PRO A 155 1.04 21.37 -9.69
N SER A 156 1.30 22.19 -10.71
CA SER A 156 0.81 21.98 -12.08
C SER A 156 1.35 20.74 -12.78
N ASN A 157 2.38 20.10 -12.20
CA ASN A 157 3.01 18.87 -12.67
C ASN A 157 2.57 17.62 -11.87
N VAL A 158 1.66 17.75 -10.91
CA VAL A 158 1.10 16.63 -10.13
C VAL A 158 -0.34 16.39 -10.55
N HIS A 159 -0.68 15.13 -10.86
CA HIS A 159 -1.97 14.72 -11.38
C HIS A 159 -2.48 13.48 -10.62
N PHE A 160 -3.72 13.53 -10.12
CA PHE A 160 -4.32 12.44 -9.35
C PHE A 160 -5.50 11.80 -10.11
N PHE A 161 -5.57 10.47 -10.08
CA PHE A 161 -6.61 9.68 -10.76
C PHE A 161 -7.21 8.64 -9.82
N VAL A 162 -8.54 8.48 -9.88
CA VAL A 162 -9.22 7.37 -9.20
C VAL A 162 -9.10 6.13 -10.07
N GLN A 163 -8.27 5.18 -9.66
CA GLN A 163 -7.98 3.97 -10.41
C GLN A 163 -7.59 2.83 -9.46
N ASP A 164 -8.09 1.62 -9.73
CA ASP A 164 -7.55 0.42 -9.12
C ASP A 164 -6.18 0.08 -9.75
N ALA A 165 -5.13 0.12 -8.92
CA ALA A 165 -3.79 -0.24 -9.33
C ALA A 165 -3.63 -1.73 -9.70
N SER A 166 -4.57 -2.60 -9.33
CA SER A 166 -4.60 -4.02 -9.72
C SER A 166 -5.09 -4.26 -11.15
N GLU A 167 -5.83 -3.30 -11.73
CA GLU A 167 -6.25 -3.34 -13.14
C GLU A 167 -5.07 -3.11 -14.09
N ARG A 168 -5.26 -3.45 -15.38
CA ARG A 168 -4.19 -3.33 -16.39
C ARG A 168 -3.80 -1.87 -16.62
N TRP A 169 -2.53 -1.55 -16.42
CA TRP A 169 -1.98 -0.23 -16.75
C TRP A 169 -1.83 -0.08 -18.28
N ASP A 170 -2.30 1.04 -18.83
CA ASP A 170 -2.28 1.33 -20.28
C ASP A 170 -1.64 2.72 -20.54
N TRP A 171 -0.42 2.91 -20.02
CA TRP A 171 0.32 4.17 -20.17
C TRP A 171 0.77 4.37 -21.62
N ARG A 172 0.36 5.49 -22.24
CA ARG A 172 0.74 5.86 -23.62
C ARG A 172 2.25 6.10 -23.78
N GLU A 173 2.87 6.67 -22.75
CA GLU A 173 4.32 6.91 -22.67
C GLU A 173 4.92 6.06 -21.54
N PRO A 174 6.10 5.43 -21.74
CA PRO A 174 6.77 4.67 -20.68
C PRO A 174 7.13 5.53 -19.47
N LEU A 175 7.03 4.97 -18.27
CA LEU A 175 7.38 5.64 -17.01
C LEU A 175 8.89 5.55 -16.74
N ASP A 176 9.45 6.51 -16.00
CA ASP A 176 10.88 6.47 -15.62
C ASP A 176 11.05 6.01 -14.17
N PHE A 177 10.04 6.27 -13.33
CA PHE A 177 9.99 5.84 -11.95
C PHE A 177 8.59 5.35 -11.58
N VAL A 178 8.50 4.16 -11.00
CA VAL A 178 7.28 3.65 -10.36
C VAL A 178 7.57 3.42 -8.88
N PHE A 179 6.71 3.96 -8.02
CA PHE A 179 6.86 3.95 -6.59
C PHE A 179 5.62 3.39 -5.90
N VAL A 180 5.83 2.67 -4.79
CA VAL A 180 4.78 2.15 -3.91
C VAL A 180 5.22 2.29 -2.45
N ARG A 181 4.39 2.85 -1.57
CA ARG A 181 4.67 2.87 -0.12
C ARG A 181 3.46 2.38 0.66
N GLY A 182 3.66 1.36 1.52
CA GLY A 182 2.61 0.83 2.37
C GLY A 182 1.46 0.17 1.60
N GLY A 183 1.76 -0.66 0.60
CA GLY A 183 0.78 -1.44 -0.17
C GLY A 183 0.25 -2.69 0.56
N ILE A 184 0.54 -2.79 1.86
CA ILE A 184 0.15 -3.83 2.79
C ILE A 184 -1.36 -4.10 2.77
N GLY A 185 -1.76 -5.30 2.34
CA GLY A 185 -3.17 -5.69 2.23
C GLY A 185 -3.94 -5.06 1.06
N SER A 186 -3.31 -4.23 0.23
CA SER A 186 -3.96 -3.64 -0.95
C SER A 186 -4.08 -4.65 -2.10
N PHE A 187 -3.12 -5.56 -2.23
CA PHE A 187 -2.94 -6.40 -3.43
C PHE A 187 -3.09 -7.89 -3.10
N ALA A 188 -3.72 -8.65 -3.99
CA ALA A 188 -3.88 -10.10 -3.80
C ALA A 188 -2.64 -10.86 -4.30
N ASN A 189 -2.00 -10.34 -5.34
CA ASN A 189 -0.73 -10.80 -5.86
C ASN A 189 0.15 -9.62 -6.29
N PHE A 190 0.80 -8.98 -5.31
CA PHE A 190 1.68 -7.81 -5.52
C PHE A 190 2.72 -8.00 -6.64
N LYS A 191 3.25 -9.22 -6.82
CA LYS A 191 4.21 -9.52 -7.89
C LYS A 191 3.60 -9.28 -9.28
N GLU A 192 2.36 -9.74 -9.49
CA GLU A 192 1.68 -9.66 -10.79
C GLU A 192 0.97 -8.33 -10.98
N GLU A 193 0.23 -7.89 -9.96
CA GLU A 193 -0.58 -6.66 -9.97
C GLU A 193 0.30 -5.41 -10.00
N ILE A 194 1.52 -5.45 -9.44
CA ILE A 194 2.37 -4.25 -9.27
C ILE A 194 3.77 -4.43 -9.87
N VAL A 195 4.55 -5.43 -9.42
CA VAL A 195 5.97 -5.54 -9.85
C VAL A 195 6.09 -5.84 -11.35
N ARG A 196 5.26 -6.72 -11.90
CA ARG A 196 5.17 -7.01 -13.34
C ARG A 196 4.68 -5.79 -14.12
N GLN A 197 3.58 -5.15 -13.70
CA GLN A 197 3.03 -3.99 -14.39
C GLN A 197 4.02 -2.81 -14.43
N ALA A 198 4.74 -2.57 -13.33
CA ALA A 198 5.84 -1.62 -13.29
C ALA A 198 6.95 -1.99 -14.27
N PHE A 199 7.41 -3.25 -14.28
CA PHE A 199 8.41 -3.69 -15.23
C PHE A 199 7.99 -3.47 -16.68
N ASP A 200 6.75 -3.81 -17.04
CA ASP A 200 6.27 -3.69 -18.41
C ASP A 200 6.17 -2.22 -18.86
N ASN A 201 5.68 -1.33 -18.00
CA ASN A 201 5.45 0.09 -18.30
C ASN A 201 6.67 1.01 -18.11
N LEU A 202 7.73 0.58 -17.42
CA LEU A 202 8.97 1.38 -17.29
C LEU A 202 9.75 1.48 -18.60
N GLU A 203 10.45 2.59 -18.83
CA GLU A 203 11.49 2.67 -19.88
C GLU A 203 12.72 1.82 -19.51
N PRO A 204 13.52 1.35 -20.49
CA PRO A 204 14.79 0.70 -20.19
C PRO A 204 15.74 1.66 -19.44
N GLY A 205 16.17 1.25 -18.25
CA GLY A 205 16.91 2.09 -17.31
C GLY A 205 16.06 2.83 -16.27
N GLY A 206 14.73 2.78 -16.37
CA GLY A 206 13.80 3.27 -15.35
C GLY A 206 13.76 2.37 -14.11
N TRP A 207 13.28 2.90 -12.99
CA TRP A 207 13.33 2.26 -11.67
C TRP A 207 11.95 1.89 -11.13
N PHE A 208 11.86 0.76 -10.43
CA PHE A 208 10.79 0.48 -9.48
C PHE A 208 11.34 0.57 -8.06
N GLU A 209 10.60 1.18 -7.14
CA GLU A 209 10.89 1.16 -5.70
C GLU A 209 9.63 0.88 -4.89
N THR A 210 9.74 -0.03 -3.92
CA THR A 210 8.73 -0.28 -2.90
C THR A 210 9.30 -0.06 -1.51
N GLN A 211 8.52 0.59 -0.64
CA GLN A 211 8.83 0.85 0.76
C GLN A 211 7.69 0.33 1.63
N ASP A 212 7.88 -0.83 2.26
CA ASP A 212 6.77 -1.51 2.95
C ASP A 212 7.21 -2.30 4.19
N PHE A 213 6.26 -2.80 4.96
CA PHE A 213 6.48 -3.60 6.17
C PHE A 213 5.53 -4.80 6.20
N ASN A 214 5.89 -5.83 6.96
CA ASN A 214 4.97 -6.92 7.28
C ASN A 214 4.06 -6.49 8.45
N CYS A 215 2.85 -7.02 8.56
CA CYS A 215 2.05 -6.98 9.79
C CYS A 215 2.60 -7.98 10.83
N ASP A 216 3.84 -7.74 11.25
CA ASP A 216 4.55 -8.52 12.26
C ASP A 216 5.26 -7.61 13.28
N SER A 217 5.75 -8.24 14.35
CA SER A 217 6.72 -7.60 15.24
C SER A 217 7.71 -8.63 15.79
N GLN A 218 8.88 -8.15 16.21
CA GLN A 218 10.01 -8.97 16.62
C GLN A 218 10.69 -8.33 17.83
N SER A 219 11.30 -9.12 18.71
CA SER A 219 12.20 -8.63 19.76
C SER A 219 13.53 -9.39 19.69
N ASP A 220 14.65 -8.71 19.94
CA ASP A 220 15.98 -9.33 19.91
C ASP A 220 16.35 -10.00 21.26
N ASP A 221 15.55 -9.78 22.31
CA ASP A 221 15.81 -10.22 23.69
C ASP A 221 14.68 -11.06 24.33
N GLY A 222 13.64 -11.38 23.56
CA GLY A 222 12.51 -12.21 24.03
C GLY A 222 11.51 -11.49 24.93
N THR A 223 11.55 -10.15 25.01
CA THR A 223 10.56 -9.36 25.76
C THR A 223 9.18 -9.34 25.10
N LEU A 224 9.10 -9.53 23.78
CA LEU A 224 7.84 -9.85 23.11
C LEU A 224 7.55 -11.34 23.27
N LEU A 225 6.56 -11.67 24.13
CA LEU A 225 6.15 -13.06 24.36
C LEU A 225 5.26 -13.57 23.22
N PRO A 226 5.40 -14.84 22.79
CA PRO A 226 4.55 -15.44 21.75
C PRO A 226 3.05 -15.46 22.10
N ASP A 227 2.71 -15.42 23.39
CA ASP A 227 1.34 -15.36 23.91
C ASP A 227 0.98 -13.98 24.49
N SER A 228 1.68 -12.92 24.07
CA SER A 228 1.25 -11.53 24.30
C SER A 228 -0.07 -11.23 23.60
N ALA A 229 -0.81 -10.20 24.04
CA ALA A 229 -2.00 -9.74 23.33
C ALA A 229 -1.61 -9.15 21.96
N LEU A 230 -0.46 -8.45 21.92
CA LEU A 230 0.13 -7.94 20.68
C LEU A 230 0.43 -9.04 19.65
N GLN A 231 1.09 -10.13 20.03
CA GLN A 231 1.39 -11.21 19.08
C GLN A 231 0.12 -11.87 18.55
N ARG A 232 -0.83 -12.23 19.44
CA ARG A 232 -2.13 -12.77 19.01
C ARG A 232 -2.88 -11.83 18.05
N TRP A 233 -2.78 -10.52 18.25
CA TRP A 233 -3.41 -9.56 17.37
C TRP A 233 -2.79 -9.56 15.96
N PHE A 234 -1.46 -9.61 15.86
CA PHE A 234 -0.79 -9.79 14.57
C PHE A 234 -1.17 -11.13 13.91
N ASP A 235 -1.22 -12.22 14.67
CA ASP A 235 -1.60 -13.55 14.16
C ASP A 235 -3.05 -13.55 13.61
N ASP A 236 -4.00 -12.98 14.37
CA ASP A 236 -5.41 -12.81 13.97
C ASP A 236 -5.54 -11.95 12.71
N MET A 237 -4.80 -10.84 12.62
CA MET A 237 -4.81 -9.94 11.45
C MET A 237 -4.31 -10.65 10.20
N ASN A 238 -3.18 -11.36 10.28
CA ASN A 238 -2.65 -12.12 9.15
C ASN A 238 -3.63 -13.22 8.72
N ALA A 239 -4.13 -14.03 9.65
CA ALA A 239 -5.08 -15.11 9.36
C ALA A 239 -6.36 -14.59 8.68
N ALA A 240 -6.95 -13.51 9.19
CA ALA A 240 -8.12 -12.88 8.57
C ALA A 240 -7.80 -12.34 7.16
N SER A 241 -6.62 -11.75 6.97
CA SER A 241 -6.20 -11.19 5.69
C SER A 241 -5.93 -12.25 4.62
N GLU A 242 -5.38 -13.40 5.00
CA GLU A 242 -5.16 -14.54 4.11
C GLU A 242 -6.48 -15.18 3.66
N MET A 243 -7.48 -15.26 4.56
CA MET A 243 -8.82 -15.76 4.23
C MET A 243 -9.55 -14.93 3.16
N ILE A 244 -9.25 -13.64 3.04
CA ILE A 244 -9.78 -12.76 1.99
C ILE A 244 -8.80 -12.51 0.84
N GLN A 245 -7.68 -13.24 0.80
CA GLN A 245 -6.62 -13.11 -0.21
C GLN A 245 -6.02 -11.69 -0.32
N ARG A 246 -5.91 -10.96 0.79
CA ARG A 246 -5.28 -9.63 0.87
C ARG A 246 -4.14 -9.64 1.91
N PRO A 247 -3.06 -10.40 1.67
CA PRO A 247 -2.07 -10.73 2.70
C PRO A 247 -1.31 -9.51 3.23
N LEU A 248 -1.17 -9.41 4.56
CA LEU A 248 -0.52 -8.28 5.23
C LEU A 248 0.99 -8.46 5.51
N SER A 249 1.59 -9.61 5.17
CA SER A 249 2.99 -9.89 5.54
C SER A 249 3.81 -10.45 4.38
N GLN A 250 4.01 -9.63 3.35
CA GLN A 250 4.78 -10.02 2.14
C GLN A 250 5.89 -9.05 1.72
N ALA A 251 6.11 -7.93 2.43
CA ALA A 251 7.13 -6.93 2.09
C ALA A 251 8.55 -7.54 1.93
N HIS A 252 8.85 -8.55 2.75
CA HIS A 252 10.11 -9.31 2.72
C HIS A 252 10.33 -10.17 1.45
N LEU A 253 9.32 -10.35 0.59
CA LEU A 253 9.40 -11.11 -0.66
C LEU A 253 9.76 -10.23 -1.87
N ALA A 254 9.61 -8.90 -1.76
CA ALA A 254 9.71 -7.97 -2.89
C ALA A 254 11.00 -8.14 -3.72
N LYS A 255 12.14 -8.33 -3.06
CA LYS A 255 13.44 -8.54 -3.75
C LYS A 255 13.44 -9.74 -4.68
N ASN A 256 12.84 -10.85 -4.27
CA ASN A 256 12.74 -12.06 -5.08
C ASN A 256 11.80 -11.82 -6.25
N TRP A 257 10.66 -11.15 -6.02
CA TRP A 257 9.72 -10.79 -7.08
C TRP A 257 10.33 -9.89 -8.15
N LEU A 258 11.12 -8.88 -7.77
CA LEU A 258 11.86 -8.05 -8.74
C LEU A 258 12.82 -8.91 -9.60
N ALA A 259 13.56 -9.83 -8.97
CA ALA A 259 14.49 -10.72 -9.68
C ALA A 259 13.77 -11.70 -10.62
N GLU A 260 12.64 -12.26 -10.18
CA GLU A 260 11.81 -13.18 -10.96
C GLU A 260 11.06 -12.52 -12.12
N VAL A 261 10.77 -11.22 -12.01
CA VAL A 261 10.17 -10.41 -13.09
C VAL A 261 11.22 -9.95 -14.11
N GLY A 262 12.48 -9.80 -13.70
CA GLY A 262 13.61 -9.50 -14.58
C GLY A 262 14.28 -8.13 -14.36
N PHE A 263 14.05 -7.48 -13.22
CA PHE A 263 14.79 -6.29 -12.84
C PHE A 263 16.28 -6.60 -12.62
N VAL A 264 17.14 -5.62 -12.89
CA VAL A 264 18.58 -5.63 -12.61
C VAL A 264 18.92 -4.58 -11.55
N ASP A 265 20.18 -4.51 -11.10
CA ASP A 265 20.65 -3.60 -10.05
C ASP A 265 19.76 -3.61 -8.79
N ILE A 266 19.27 -4.79 -8.40
CA ILE A 266 18.32 -4.94 -7.31
C ILE A 266 19.02 -4.72 -5.96
N HIS A 267 18.55 -3.71 -5.23
CA HIS A 267 18.98 -3.39 -3.89
C HIS A 267 17.85 -3.60 -2.88
N GLU A 268 18.23 -4.02 -1.69
CA GLU A 268 17.34 -4.19 -0.55
C GLU A 268 18.00 -3.54 0.67
N LYS A 269 17.22 -2.78 1.44
CA LYS A 269 17.61 -2.26 2.75
C LYS A 269 16.52 -2.58 3.76
N CYS A 270 16.86 -3.37 4.76
CA CYS A 270 15.99 -3.62 5.91
C CYS A 270 16.33 -2.65 7.04
N TYR A 271 15.34 -1.87 7.45
CA TYR A 271 15.38 -1.00 8.61
C TYR A 271 14.59 -1.63 9.76
N LYS A 272 15.00 -1.36 11.01
CA LYS A 272 14.18 -1.65 12.20
C LYS A 272 13.52 -0.36 12.68
N ILE A 273 12.23 -0.40 12.98
CA ILE A 273 11.51 0.68 13.66
C ILE A 273 10.93 0.17 14.99
N PRO A 274 11.29 0.74 16.15
CA PRO A 274 10.69 0.38 17.44
C PRO A 274 9.17 0.61 17.42
N LEU A 275 8.39 -0.26 18.07
CA LEU A 275 6.94 -0.06 18.21
C LEU A 275 6.57 1.00 19.24
N ASN A 276 7.49 1.36 20.15
CA ASN A 276 7.32 2.43 21.13
C ASN A 276 8.68 3.06 21.53
N GLY A 277 8.64 4.02 22.46
CA GLY A 277 9.80 4.78 22.93
C GLY A 277 10.88 4.04 23.75
N TRP A 278 10.95 2.69 23.73
CA TRP A 278 11.91 1.91 24.51
C TRP A 278 13.38 2.11 24.12
N ALA A 279 13.67 2.36 22.83
CA ALA A 279 15.03 2.40 22.30
C ALA A 279 15.95 3.38 23.06
N LYS A 280 17.20 2.99 23.35
CA LYS A 280 18.16 3.86 24.05
C LYS A 280 18.61 5.06 23.21
N ASP A 281 18.77 4.85 21.91
CA ASP A 281 19.18 5.89 20.95
C ASP A 281 18.09 6.98 20.84
N PRO A 282 18.44 8.29 20.92
CA PRO A 282 17.45 9.36 20.90
C PRO A 282 16.62 9.44 19.61
N ARG A 283 17.20 9.13 18.43
CA ARG A 283 16.49 9.15 17.15
C ARG A 283 15.47 8.02 17.10
N TYR A 284 15.91 6.81 17.43
CA TYR A 284 15.01 5.64 17.47
C TYR A 284 13.94 5.74 18.57
N LYS A 285 14.24 6.42 19.69
CA LYS A 285 13.25 6.74 20.73
C LYS A 285 12.17 7.70 20.24
N ALA A 286 12.54 8.71 19.46
CA ALA A 286 11.58 9.64 18.86
C ALA A 286 10.73 8.94 17.78
N LEU A 287 11.38 8.24 16.85
CA LEU A 287 10.70 7.42 15.82
C LEU A 287 9.72 6.43 16.44
N GLY A 288 10.13 5.69 17.47
CA GLY A 288 9.28 4.71 18.14
C GLY A 288 8.01 5.30 18.75
N LYS A 289 8.06 6.52 19.31
CA LYS A 289 6.87 7.21 19.83
C LYS A 289 5.91 7.68 18.74
N LEU A 290 6.43 8.13 17.60
CA LEU A 290 5.61 8.50 16.46
C LEU A 290 4.99 7.26 15.80
N TRP A 291 5.73 6.13 15.78
CA TRP A 291 5.22 4.85 15.30
C TRP A 291 4.14 4.28 16.22
N GLU A 292 4.34 4.36 17.54
CA GLU A 292 3.32 4.04 18.56
C GLU A 292 2.03 4.82 18.29
N GLN A 293 2.11 6.13 18.09
CA GLN A 293 0.95 6.98 17.75
C GLN A 293 0.26 6.54 16.45
N ASN A 294 1.03 6.25 15.39
CA ASN A 294 0.52 5.72 14.13
C ASN A 294 -0.28 4.43 14.34
N TRP A 295 0.25 3.46 15.08
CA TRP A 295 -0.48 2.23 15.41
C TRP A 295 -1.73 2.51 16.25
N MET A 296 -1.64 3.34 17.30
CA MET A 296 -2.76 3.61 18.20
C MET A 296 -3.97 4.25 17.49
N SER A 297 -3.74 5.13 16.52
CA SER A 297 -4.81 5.76 15.72
C SER A 297 -5.49 4.78 14.76
N GLY A 298 -4.73 3.87 14.13
CA GLY A 298 -5.29 2.90 13.17
C GLY A 298 -5.89 1.63 13.80
N LEU A 299 -5.39 1.20 14.97
CA LEU A 299 -5.60 -0.13 15.56
C LEU A 299 -7.06 -0.60 15.62
N SER A 300 -8.02 0.27 15.98
CA SER A 300 -9.45 -0.08 15.94
C SER A 300 -9.95 -0.23 14.50
N GLY A 301 -9.70 0.77 13.65
CA GLY A 301 -10.19 0.81 12.26
C GLY A 301 -9.76 -0.40 11.43
N TRP A 302 -8.48 -0.80 11.53
CA TRP A 302 -7.97 -1.98 10.82
C TRP A 302 -8.56 -3.30 11.35
N SER A 303 -8.79 -3.39 12.67
CA SER A 303 -9.34 -4.59 13.31
C SER A 303 -10.83 -4.79 13.01
N MET A 304 -11.62 -3.71 12.96
CA MET A 304 -13.09 -3.79 12.84
C MET A 304 -13.52 -4.63 11.64
N SER A 305 -13.02 -4.30 10.45
CA SER A 305 -13.48 -4.95 9.22
C SER A 305 -13.11 -6.44 9.21
N LEU A 306 -11.83 -6.76 9.44
CA LEU A 306 -11.31 -8.13 9.43
C LEU A 306 -11.91 -9.00 10.55
N PHE A 307 -11.91 -8.53 11.80
CA PHE A 307 -12.31 -9.38 12.92
C PHE A 307 -13.82 -9.61 13.00
N THR A 308 -14.64 -8.65 12.55
CA THR A 308 -16.11 -8.83 12.55
C THR A 308 -16.60 -9.60 11.33
N GLN A 309 -16.14 -9.25 10.10
CA GLN A 309 -16.66 -9.85 8.87
C GLN A 309 -15.97 -11.18 8.50
N VAL A 310 -14.69 -11.36 8.87
CA VAL A 310 -13.92 -12.58 8.52
C VAL A 310 -13.82 -13.54 9.70
N LEU A 311 -13.46 -13.05 10.89
CA LEU A 311 -13.34 -13.89 12.10
C LEU A 311 -14.65 -14.03 12.90
N GLY A 312 -15.71 -13.31 12.53
CA GLY A 312 -17.05 -13.44 13.12
C GLY A 312 -17.19 -12.94 14.57
N ARG A 313 -16.26 -12.13 15.07
CA ARG A 313 -16.31 -11.51 16.41
C ARG A 313 -17.34 -10.39 16.46
N THR A 314 -17.93 -10.11 17.63
CA THR A 314 -18.76 -8.89 17.78
C THR A 314 -17.87 -7.64 17.88
N PRO A 315 -18.38 -6.44 17.53
CA PRO A 315 -17.61 -5.20 17.70
C PRO A 315 -17.12 -4.98 19.13
N GLU A 316 -17.93 -5.37 20.13
CA GLU A 316 -17.59 -5.29 21.55
C GLU A 316 -16.46 -6.25 21.92
N GLU A 317 -16.47 -7.49 21.41
CA GLU A 317 -15.38 -8.45 21.61
C GLU A 317 -14.06 -7.93 21.04
N VAL A 318 -14.11 -7.30 19.85
CA VAL A 318 -12.93 -6.69 19.24
C VAL A 318 -12.40 -5.55 20.10
N GLU A 319 -13.22 -4.56 20.44
CA GLU A 319 -12.78 -3.41 21.27
C GLU A 319 -12.28 -3.84 22.66
N VAL A 320 -12.89 -4.87 23.28
CA VAL A 320 -12.39 -5.43 24.54
C VAL A 320 -11.01 -6.11 24.36
N SER A 321 -10.83 -6.93 23.33
CA SER A 321 -9.51 -7.56 23.05
C SER A 321 -8.42 -6.52 22.81
N LEU A 322 -8.79 -5.42 22.17
CA LEU A 322 -7.95 -4.30 21.77
C LEU A 322 -7.44 -3.43 22.93
N VAL A 323 -7.99 -3.60 24.15
CA VAL A 323 -7.49 -2.95 25.38
C VAL A 323 -6.11 -3.49 25.77
N ASP A 324 -5.92 -4.82 25.75
CA ASP A 324 -4.64 -5.42 26.14
C ASP A 324 -3.58 -5.26 25.05
N VAL A 325 -3.98 -5.26 23.78
CA VAL A 325 -3.10 -4.93 22.64
C VAL A 325 -2.51 -3.53 22.79
N ARG A 326 -3.31 -2.53 23.21
CA ARG A 326 -2.81 -1.17 23.50
C ARG A 326 -1.84 -1.14 24.67
N LYS A 327 -2.09 -1.91 25.73
CA LYS A 327 -1.15 -2.01 26.87
C LYS A 327 0.20 -2.56 26.42
N ASP A 328 0.21 -3.59 25.58
CA ASP A 328 1.43 -4.19 25.06
C ASP A 328 2.19 -3.23 24.13
N PHE A 329 1.51 -2.58 23.17
CA PHE A 329 2.13 -1.54 22.31
C PHE A 329 2.79 -0.43 23.14
N CYS A 330 2.08 0.11 24.13
CA CYS A 330 2.56 1.21 24.97
C CYS A 330 3.54 0.77 26.09
N ASN A 331 3.91 -0.51 26.17
CA ASN A 331 4.78 -1.02 27.23
C ASN A 331 6.27 -0.84 26.88
N PRO A 332 7.03 0.07 27.53
CA PRO A 332 8.44 0.28 27.22
C PRO A 332 9.36 -0.87 27.66
N TYR A 333 8.84 -1.87 28.37
CA TYR A 333 9.56 -3.12 28.70
C TYR A 333 9.37 -4.20 27.63
N ILE A 334 8.50 -4.01 26.64
CA ILE A 334 8.41 -4.84 25.44
C ILE A 334 9.26 -4.17 24.37
N HIS A 335 10.47 -4.69 24.13
CA HIS A 335 11.44 -4.13 23.18
C HIS A 335 11.14 -4.58 21.74
N ALA A 336 9.87 -4.51 21.36
CA ALA A 336 9.39 -4.92 20.04
C ALA A 336 9.73 -3.87 18.98
N TYR A 337 10.10 -4.35 17.79
CA TYR A 337 10.30 -3.56 16.60
C TYR A 337 9.66 -4.26 15.39
N GLN A 338 9.42 -3.49 14.35
CA GLN A 338 8.96 -3.96 13.05
C GLN A 338 10.09 -3.79 12.03
N ARG A 339 10.09 -4.64 10.99
CA ARG A 339 11.02 -4.50 9.86
C ARG A 339 10.35 -3.74 8.72
N VAL A 340 11.03 -2.71 8.24
CA VAL A 340 10.66 -1.96 7.03
C VAL A 340 11.66 -2.33 5.93
N TYR A 341 11.13 -2.80 4.82
CA TYR A 341 11.89 -3.23 3.64
C TYR A 341 11.79 -2.14 2.58
N VAL A 342 12.92 -1.58 2.18
CA VAL A 342 13.03 -0.74 1.00
C VAL A 342 13.74 -1.53 -0.08
N VAL A 343 13.02 -1.83 -1.17
CA VAL A 343 13.52 -2.63 -2.29
C VAL A 343 13.36 -1.83 -3.57
N TYR A 344 14.44 -1.69 -4.32
CA TYR A 344 14.43 -1.01 -5.62
C TYR A 344 15.29 -1.74 -6.64
N GLY A 345 14.90 -1.65 -7.91
CA GLY A 345 15.61 -2.26 -9.03
C GLY A 345 15.28 -1.56 -10.34
N ARG A 346 16.14 -1.74 -11.33
CA ARG A 346 16.11 -1.06 -12.61
C ARG A 346 15.63 -1.99 -13.72
N LYS A 347 14.84 -1.50 -14.67
CA LYS A 347 14.56 -2.25 -15.91
C LYS A 347 15.85 -2.33 -16.73
N PRO A 348 16.29 -3.52 -17.19
CA PRO A 348 17.52 -3.64 -17.96
C PRO A 348 17.45 -2.86 -19.27
N PHE A 349 18.58 -2.30 -19.69
CA PHE A 349 18.75 -1.79 -21.04
C PHE A 349 18.73 -2.96 -22.04
N PRO A 350 18.34 -2.74 -23.31
CA PRO A 350 18.21 -3.84 -24.28
C PRO A 350 19.51 -4.65 -24.51
N HIS A 351 20.68 -4.04 -24.25
CA HIS A 351 21.98 -4.70 -24.37
C HIS A 351 22.36 -5.55 -23.15
N GLU A 352 21.75 -5.31 -21.98
CA GLU A 352 21.98 -6.10 -20.75
C GLU A 352 21.22 -7.44 -20.77
N VAL A 353 20.20 -7.56 -21.63
CA VAL A 353 19.42 -8.79 -21.86
C VAL A 353 20.21 -9.85 -22.67
N ALA A 354 21.43 -9.53 -23.10
CA ALA A 354 22.28 -10.40 -23.90
C ALA A 354 23.16 -11.35 -23.04
N GLY A 355 22.58 -12.45 -22.57
CA GLY A 355 23.35 -13.69 -22.38
C GLY A 355 23.15 -14.48 -21.08
N TYR A 356 22.14 -15.36 -21.06
CA TYR A 356 22.33 -16.66 -20.39
C TYR A 356 23.21 -17.54 -21.28
N THR A 357 24.53 -17.32 -21.21
CA THR A 357 25.53 -18.24 -21.80
C THR A 357 26.15 -19.03 -20.66
N GLY A 358 25.57 -20.20 -20.40
CA GLY A 358 26.07 -21.13 -19.41
C GLY A 358 27.31 -21.86 -19.90
N ASP A 359 28.47 -21.22 -19.86
CA ASP A 359 29.76 -21.90 -19.99
C ASP A 359 30.22 -22.41 -18.62
N HIS A 360 29.92 -23.68 -18.37
CA HIS A 360 30.62 -24.46 -17.36
C HIS A 360 32.07 -24.69 -17.81
N GLU A 361 32.99 -23.80 -17.43
CA GLU A 361 34.43 -24.12 -17.45
C GLU A 361 34.71 -25.24 -16.42
N MET A 362 34.59 -26.49 -16.87
CA MET A 362 35.32 -27.59 -16.25
C MET A 362 36.82 -27.37 -16.52
N THR A 363 37.57 -27.08 -15.47
CA THR A 363 39.03 -27.27 -15.44
C THR A 363 39.39 -28.29 -14.37
N CYS A 364 40.34 -29.17 -14.72
CA CYS A 364 40.78 -30.33 -13.92
C CYS A 364 41.74 -29.95 -12.79
#